data_AF-A0A9D4M1V1-F1
#
_entry.id   AF-A0A9D4M1V1-F1
#
_cell.length_a   1.000
_cell.length_b   1.000
_cell.length_c   1.000
_cell.angle_alpha   90.00
_cell.angle_beta   90.00
_cell.angle_gamma   90.00
#
_symmetry.space_group_name_H-M   'P 1'
#
loop_
_entity.id
_entity.type
_entity.pdbx_description
1 polymer ?
#
loop_
_entity_poly.entity_id
_entity_poly.type
_entity_poly.pdbx_seq_one_letter_code
_entity_poly.pdbx_strand_id
1 'polypeptide(L)'
;MCQRFFTRTNAMLEISGIRRANMSYCVVQKAGCTMWIRLFKYFEGQNYERGSPMTLTKYQVHYERADLYKRYTIYNGDQFVKRSHRVMTVRHPFTRIWSAFIDKLLLPDFWFSKGTQIVRTVRPKASKKSLQCGNDVTFPEFVKYLLKIGHQRTYVNQDKHWLPASDICDPCAFKPDIIAKHETFITDLEYTVNRIGFGNLINSIKVEDPTKFEIRDEIDYNFHIYDTFKSCLTKRELAERLWDAFILNGYILANQTFPKELQEDKITAVSFEELVTDVRAKFTLSHEEKKAIRKRVLSTAFKEIPHSDMNRLRDLYKNDFDLFDYDPFPEFVPT
;
A
#
# COMPACT_ATOMS: atom_id res chain seq x y z
N MET A 1 -9.72 -20.56 -16.63
CA MET A 1 -9.24 -19.15 -16.58
C MET A 1 -7.82 -19.05 -17.15
N CYS A 2 -6.78 -19.58 -16.50
CA CYS A 2 -5.37 -19.46 -16.93
C CYS A 2 -5.02 -19.81 -18.40
N GLN A 3 -5.75 -20.72 -19.06
CA GLN A 3 -5.52 -21.07 -20.47
C GLN A 3 -5.92 -19.97 -21.48
N ARG A 4 -6.79 -19.01 -21.09
CA ARG A 4 -7.24 -17.91 -21.96
C ARG A 4 -6.41 -16.63 -21.82
N PHE A 5 -5.65 -16.48 -20.73
CA PHE A 5 -5.01 -15.21 -20.36
C PHE A 5 -3.48 -15.18 -20.56
N PHE A 6 -2.87 -16.28 -21.03
CA PHE A 6 -1.41 -16.39 -21.07
C PHE A 6 -0.83 -16.58 -22.47
N THR A 7 -0.51 -15.46 -23.13
CA THR A 7 0.62 -15.38 -24.06
C THR A 7 1.84 -14.97 -23.26
N ARG A 8 2.69 -15.92 -22.83
CA ARG A 8 4.05 -15.73 -22.26
C ARG A 8 4.45 -14.28 -21.94
N THR A 9 4.04 -13.73 -20.80
CA THR A 9 4.43 -12.37 -20.41
C THR A 9 5.13 -12.35 -19.06
N ASN A 10 6.47 -12.27 -19.06
CA ASN A 10 7.39 -11.43 -18.26
C ASN A 10 6.95 -10.90 -16.87
N ALA A 11 6.17 -11.63 -16.06
CA ALA A 11 5.71 -11.12 -14.77
C ALA A 11 6.94 -10.81 -13.90
N MET A 12 6.96 -9.65 -13.24
CA MET A 12 8.05 -9.31 -12.31
C MET A 12 7.77 -10.00 -10.99
N LEU A 13 8.05 -11.30 -10.95
CA LEU A 13 7.72 -12.18 -9.84
C LEU A 13 8.58 -11.81 -8.63
N GLU A 14 8.07 -10.91 -7.80
CA GLU A 14 8.67 -10.58 -6.51
C GLU A 14 8.21 -11.59 -5.47
N ILE A 15 8.89 -12.74 -5.47
CA ILE A 15 8.66 -13.79 -4.49
C ILE A 15 9.73 -13.73 -3.41
N SER A 16 9.26 -13.62 -2.18
CA SER A 16 10.06 -13.76 -0.97
C SER A 16 9.88 -15.18 -0.42
N GLY A 17 10.98 -15.87 -0.10
CA GLY A 17 10.93 -17.18 0.54
C GLY A 17 11.33 -17.12 2.00
N ILE A 18 10.49 -17.68 2.87
CA ILE A 18 10.69 -17.76 4.32
C ILE A 18 10.92 -19.23 4.67
N ARG A 19 12.18 -19.60 4.87
CA ARG A 19 12.56 -21.00 5.02
C ARG A 19 12.07 -21.57 6.34
N ARG A 20 12.13 -20.80 7.43
CA ARG A 20 11.65 -21.26 8.75
C ARG A 20 10.15 -21.53 8.77
N ALA A 21 9.39 -20.81 7.95
CA ALA A 21 7.95 -21.02 7.81
C ALA A 21 7.57 -21.95 6.65
N ASN A 22 8.55 -22.54 5.95
CA ASN A 22 8.35 -23.27 4.70
C ASN A 22 7.33 -22.58 3.78
N MET A 23 7.50 -21.27 3.56
CA MET A 23 6.52 -20.41 2.90
C MET A 23 7.17 -19.60 1.78
N SER A 24 6.47 -19.43 0.66
CA SER A 24 6.81 -18.48 -0.38
C SER A 24 5.70 -17.46 -0.50
N TYR A 25 6.06 -16.18 -0.50
CA TYR A 25 5.11 -15.08 -0.53
C TYR A 25 5.32 -14.19 -1.74
N CYS A 26 4.27 -13.96 -2.50
CA CYS A 26 4.26 -13.02 -3.60
C CYS A 26 3.89 -11.62 -3.10
N VAL A 27 4.82 -10.68 -3.21
CA VAL A 27 4.69 -9.35 -2.60
C VAL A 27 3.92 -8.42 -3.53
N VAL A 28 2.60 -8.36 -3.38
CA VAL A 28 1.77 -7.34 -4.05
C VAL A 28 1.70 -6.09 -3.19
N GLN A 29 2.25 -4.98 -3.68
CA GLN A 29 2.29 -3.73 -2.93
C GLN A 29 0.90 -3.17 -2.68
N LYS A 30 0.74 -2.49 -1.54
CA LYS A 30 -0.52 -1.89 -1.08
C LYS A 30 -1.66 -2.90 -0.82
N ALA A 31 -1.34 -4.19 -0.79
CA ALA A 31 -2.23 -5.29 -0.36
C ALA A 31 -1.74 -5.90 0.97
N GLY A 32 -1.44 -5.06 1.97
CA GLY A 32 -1.01 -5.51 3.32
C GLY A 32 0.45 -5.96 3.41
N CYS A 33 1.25 -5.73 2.36
CA CYS A 33 2.62 -6.25 2.24
C CYS A 33 3.55 -5.83 3.39
N THR A 34 3.42 -4.62 3.95
CA THR A 34 4.26 -4.16 5.08
C THR A 34 4.13 -5.10 6.28
N MET A 35 2.90 -5.50 6.63
CA MET A 35 2.67 -6.41 7.74
C MET A 35 3.23 -7.80 7.44
N TRP A 36 3.01 -8.33 6.23
CA TRP A 36 3.58 -9.61 5.83
C TRP A 36 5.11 -9.62 5.89
N ILE A 37 5.77 -8.60 5.34
CA ILE A 37 7.23 -8.46 5.40
C ILE A 37 7.72 -8.36 6.84
N ARG A 38 7.00 -7.61 7.70
CA ARG A 38 7.29 -7.48 9.13
C ARG A 38 7.26 -8.86 9.82
N LEU A 39 6.24 -9.67 9.55
CA LEU A 39 6.15 -11.04 10.07
C LEU A 39 7.27 -11.93 9.55
N PHE A 40 7.71 -11.78 8.30
CA PHE A 40 8.81 -12.57 7.76
C PHE A 40 10.14 -12.25 8.40
N LYS A 41 10.43 -10.96 8.59
CA LYS A 41 11.63 -10.52 9.32
C LYS A 41 11.64 -11.06 10.75
N TYR A 42 10.45 -11.12 11.36
CA TYR A 42 10.27 -11.75 12.67
C TYR A 42 10.53 -13.27 12.62
N PHE A 43 9.92 -14.01 11.68
CA PHE A 43 10.07 -15.47 11.57
C PHE A 43 11.51 -15.92 11.35
N GLU A 44 12.25 -15.24 10.49
CA GLU A 44 13.66 -15.57 10.18
C GLU A 44 14.63 -15.23 11.32
N GLY A 45 14.12 -14.66 12.42
CA GLY A 45 14.84 -14.54 13.67
C GLY A 45 15.81 -13.38 13.74
N GLN A 46 15.62 -12.34 12.93
CA GLN A 46 16.42 -11.13 13.03
C GLN A 46 16.12 -10.28 14.28
N ASN A 47 15.15 -10.68 15.12
CA ASN A 47 14.73 -9.92 16.30
C ASN A 47 14.16 -10.77 17.46
N TYR A 48 14.69 -11.99 17.71
CA TYR A 48 14.26 -12.77 18.89
C TYR A 48 14.42 -12.01 20.22
N GLU A 49 15.27 -10.97 20.25
CA GLU A 49 15.49 -10.13 21.44
C GLU A 49 14.49 -8.97 21.59
N ARG A 50 13.55 -8.75 20.65
CA ARG A 50 12.61 -7.60 20.66
C ARG A 50 11.13 -7.97 20.61
N GLY A 51 10.68 -8.96 21.38
CA GLY A 51 9.25 -9.14 21.70
C GLY A 51 8.32 -9.36 20.49
N SER A 52 7.51 -8.36 20.13
CA SER A 52 6.43 -8.42 19.12
C SER A 52 6.92 -8.04 17.71
N PRO A 53 6.39 -8.64 16.62
CA PRO A 53 6.69 -8.21 15.24
C PRO A 53 6.37 -6.72 15.01
N MET A 54 5.43 -6.17 15.78
CA MET A 54 5.00 -4.77 15.71
C MET A 54 6.06 -3.78 16.19
N THR A 55 7.16 -4.24 16.77
CA THR A 55 8.29 -3.37 17.16
C THR A 55 9.10 -2.86 15.97
N LEU A 56 8.95 -3.48 14.79
CA LEU A 56 9.63 -3.06 13.56
C LEU A 56 8.89 -1.89 12.90
N THR A 57 9.57 -0.75 12.75
CA THR A 57 9.00 0.41 12.05
C THR A 57 8.90 0.16 10.54
N LYS A 58 8.01 0.87 9.86
CA LYS A 58 7.84 0.83 8.39
C LYS A 58 9.16 1.08 7.67
N TYR A 59 10.00 1.99 8.16
CA TYR A 59 11.31 2.25 7.58
C TYR A 59 12.21 1.01 7.67
N GLN A 60 12.29 0.38 8.85
CA GLN A 60 13.07 -0.84 9.04
C GLN A 60 12.56 -1.98 8.16
N VAL A 61 11.25 -2.13 8.04
CA VAL A 61 10.63 -3.16 7.18
C VAL A 61 11.10 -3.05 5.74
N HIS A 62 11.10 -1.84 5.16
CA HIS A 62 11.34 -1.64 3.72
C HIS A 62 12.79 -1.29 3.35
N TYR A 63 13.56 -0.66 4.25
CA TYR A 63 14.88 -0.09 3.92
C TYR A 63 16.05 -0.75 4.65
N GLU A 64 15.85 -1.31 5.85
CA GLU A 64 16.91 -2.08 6.49
C GLU A 64 17.03 -3.45 5.81
N ARG A 65 18.19 -3.70 5.20
CA ARG A 65 18.45 -4.95 4.49
C ARG A 65 18.57 -6.10 5.49
N ALA A 66 17.61 -6.99 5.39
CA ALA A 66 17.76 -8.35 5.79
C ALA A 66 18.20 -9.13 4.55
N ASP A 67 19.27 -9.92 4.59
CA ASP A 67 19.69 -10.85 3.52
C ASP A 67 18.65 -11.98 3.24
N LEU A 68 17.41 -11.79 3.67
CA LEU A 68 16.29 -12.73 3.62
C LEU A 68 15.48 -12.62 2.32
N TYR A 69 15.65 -11.54 1.56
CA TYR A 69 15.01 -11.36 0.25
C TYR A 69 15.75 -12.14 -0.83
N LYS A 70 15.76 -13.48 -0.76
CA LYS A 70 16.02 -14.24 -1.99
C LYS A 70 14.83 -13.99 -2.91
N ARG A 71 15.03 -13.13 -3.92
CA ARG A 71 14.07 -12.95 -5.01
C ARG A 71 14.09 -14.24 -5.83
N TYR A 72 13.02 -15.02 -5.74
CA TYR A 72 12.89 -16.23 -6.54
C TYR A 72 12.18 -15.92 -7.85
N THR A 73 12.78 -16.32 -8.97
CA THR A 73 12.08 -16.36 -10.25
C THR A 73 11.37 -17.72 -10.38
N ILE A 74 10.04 -17.74 -10.52
CA ILE A 74 9.26 -18.99 -10.70
C ILE A 74 9.78 -19.77 -11.92
N TYR A 75 10.23 -19.05 -12.95
CA TYR A 75 10.71 -19.64 -14.20
C TYR A 75 11.96 -20.51 -14.03
N ASN A 76 12.73 -20.33 -12.95
CA ASN A 76 13.87 -21.20 -12.65
C ASN A 76 13.48 -22.44 -11.83
N GLY A 77 12.19 -22.62 -11.54
CA GLY A 77 11.67 -23.85 -10.96
C GLY A 77 12.24 -24.18 -9.58
N ASP A 78 12.55 -23.15 -8.78
CA ASP A 78 13.15 -23.30 -7.46
C ASP A 78 12.37 -24.33 -6.62
N GLN A 79 13.06 -25.39 -6.22
CA GLN A 79 12.48 -26.51 -5.49
C GLN A 79 11.89 -26.09 -4.16
N PHE A 80 12.41 -25.03 -3.52
CA PHE A 80 11.82 -24.48 -2.32
C PHE A 80 10.42 -23.92 -2.60
N VAL A 81 10.28 -23.05 -3.61
CA VAL A 81 8.98 -22.44 -3.96
C VAL A 81 7.93 -23.49 -4.33
N LYS A 82 8.35 -24.59 -4.98
CA LYS A 82 7.44 -25.69 -5.35
C LYS A 82 6.97 -26.53 -4.16
N ARG A 83 7.72 -26.55 -3.05
CA ARG A 83 7.47 -27.40 -1.87
C ARG A 83 6.98 -26.60 -0.65
N SER A 84 7.02 -25.27 -0.74
CA SER A 84 6.56 -24.36 0.30
C SER A 84 5.06 -24.08 0.18
N HIS A 85 4.48 -23.55 1.26
CA HIS A 85 3.17 -22.91 1.21
C HIS A 85 3.26 -21.60 0.42
N ARG A 86 2.61 -21.54 -0.74
CA ARG A 86 2.63 -20.38 -1.62
C ARG A 86 1.47 -19.45 -1.30
N VAL A 87 1.80 -18.25 -0.85
CA VAL A 87 0.83 -17.25 -0.41
C VAL A 87 0.94 -16.01 -1.28
N MET A 88 -0.19 -15.50 -1.71
CA MET A 88 -0.30 -14.25 -2.44
C MET A 88 -1.30 -13.36 -1.72
N THR A 89 -1.00 -12.08 -1.58
CA THR A 89 -2.01 -11.10 -1.14
C THR A 89 -2.55 -10.30 -2.30
N VAL A 90 -3.83 -9.98 -2.24
CA VAL A 90 -4.51 -9.15 -3.23
C VAL A 90 -5.39 -8.12 -2.53
N ARG A 91 -5.79 -7.10 -3.29
CA ARG A 91 -6.69 -6.03 -2.84
C ARG A 91 -7.50 -5.56 -4.02
N HIS A 92 -8.73 -5.13 -3.79
CA HIS A 92 -9.57 -4.57 -4.82
C HIS A 92 -8.82 -3.47 -5.61
N PRO A 93 -8.70 -3.57 -6.95
CA PRO A 93 -7.88 -2.69 -7.77
C PRO A 93 -8.03 -1.19 -7.46
N PHE A 94 -9.27 -0.67 -7.47
CA PHE A 94 -9.54 0.73 -7.15
C PHE A 94 -9.08 1.17 -5.77
N THR A 95 -9.36 0.38 -4.72
CA THR A 95 -8.93 0.75 -3.36
C THR A 95 -7.41 0.64 -3.19
N ARG A 96 -6.75 -0.20 -3.99
CA ARG A 96 -5.29 -0.34 -4.04
C ARG A 96 -4.63 0.86 -4.72
N ILE A 97 -5.16 1.30 -5.87
CA ILE A 97 -4.71 2.52 -6.57
C ILE A 97 -4.87 3.75 -5.68
N TRP A 98 -6.02 3.89 -5.01
CA TRP A 98 -6.25 4.96 -4.04
C TRP A 98 -5.23 4.94 -2.91
N SER A 99 -4.97 3.75 -2.32
CA SER A 99 -3.95 3.61 -1.28
C SER A 99 -2.54 3.93 -1.77
N ALA A 100 -2.21 3.60 -3.01
CA ALA A 100 -0.92 3.97 -3.62
C ALA A 100 -0.79 5.48 -3.79
N PHE A 101 -1.85 6.16 -4.25
CA PHE A 101 -1.88 7.62 -4.36
C PHE A 101 -1.63 8.29 -3.00
N ILE A 102 -2.39 7.91 -1.97
CA ILE A 102 -2.25 8.50 -0.63
C ILE A 102 -0.85 8.30 -0.08
N ASP A 103 -0.35 7.07 -0.10
CA ASP A 103 0.95 6.70 0.49
C ASP A 103 2.15 7.27 -0.28
N LYS A 104 2.06 7.41 -1.60
CA LYS A 104 3.23 7.75 -2.45
C LYS A 104 3.24 9.16 -3.02
N LEU A 105 2.06 9.78 -3.18
CA LEU A 105 1.90 11.05 -3.89
C LEU A 105 1.23 12.12 -3.04
N LEU A 106 0.26 11.78 -2.17
CA LEU A 106 -0.25 12.73 -1.18
C LEU A 106 0.77 12.95 -0.06
N LEU A 107 1.27 11.85 0.51
CA LEU A 107 2.35 11.84 1.49
C LEU A 107 3.72 11.87 0.79
N PRO A 108 4.75 12.46 1.42
CA PRO A 108 6.08 12.58 0.83
C PRO A 108 6.77 11.21 0.76
N ASP A 109 6.81 10.62 -0.43
CA ASP A 109 7.66 9.45 -0.69
C ASP A 109 8.17 9.48 -2.13
N PHE A 110 7.28 9.43 -3.12
CA PHE A 110 7.69 9.34 -4.52
C PHE A 110 7.69 10.68 -5.26
N TRP A 111 7.67 11.80 -4.53
CA TRP A 111 7.52 13.14 -5.10
C TRP A 111 8.58 13.47 -6.14
N PHE A 112 9.86 13.39 -5.78
CA PHE A 112 10.95 13.76 -6.69
C PHE A 112 11.16 12.77 -7.84
N SER A 113 10.76 11.51 -7.65
CA SER A 113 10.89 10.47 -8.67
C SER A 113 9.63 10.36 -9.54
N LYS A 114 8.55 9.81 -9.00
CA LYS A 114 7.31 9.52 -9.74
C LYS A 114 6.38 10.72 -9.81
N GLY A 115 6.32 11.55 -8.79
CA GLY A 115 5.53 12.79 -8.81
C GLY A 115 5.97 13.71 -9.95
N THR A 116 7.26 14.04 -10.04
CA THR A 116 7.78 14.87 -11.14
C THR A 116 7.66 14.17 -12.51
N GLN A 117 7.75 12.84 -12.58
CA GLN A 117 7.49 12.07 -13.81
C GLN A 117 6.03 12.22 -14.26
N ILE A 118 5.07 12.10 -13.34
CA ILE A 118 3.64 12.30 -13.60
C ILE A 118 3.41 13.71 -14.12
N VAL A 119 3.90 14.73 -13.41
CA VAL A 119 3.80 16.15 -13.81
C VAL A 119 4.25 16.34 -15.26
N ARG A 120 5.47 15.90 -15.61
CA ARG A 120 6.01 15.99 -16.98
C ARG A 120 5.15 15.27 -18.02
N THR A 121 4.51 14.18 -17.61
CA THR A 121 3.74 13.31 -18.51
C THR A 121 2.35 13.85 -18.81
N VAL A 122 1.70 14.50 -17.83
CA VAL A 122 0.27 14.86 -17.91
C VAL A 122 0.01 16.37 -17.91
N ARG A 123 0.97 17.22 -17.52
CA ARG A 123 0.87 18.70 -17.53
C ARG A 123 1.82 19.34 -18.56
N PRO A 124 1.34 19.70 -19.77
CA PRO A 124 2.17 20.35 -20.79
C PRO A 124 2.79 21.70 -20.37
N LYS A 125 2.16 22.44 -19.46
CA LYS A 125 2.61 23.75 -18.97
C LYS A 125 2.81 23.76 -17.45
N ALA A 126 3.54 22.77 -16.94
CA ALA A 126 3.83 22.68 -15.51
C ALA A 126 4.74 23.82 -15.02
N SER A 127 4.50 24.28 -13.79
CA SER A 127 5.37 25.26 -13.14
C SER A 127 6.75 24.66 -12.85
N LYS A 128 7.78 25.51 -12.72
CA LYS A 128 9.12 25.06 -12.29
C LYS A 128 9.06 24.33 -10.95
N LYS A 129 8.27 24.84 -9.99
CA LYS A 129 8.07 24.20 -8.68
C LYS A 129 7.47 22.81 -8.82
N SER A 130 6.44 22.63 -9.65
CA SER A 130 5.82 21.31 -9.88
C SER A 130 6.80 20.32 -10.53
N LEU A 131 7.62 20.78 -11.47
CA LEU A 131 8.64 19.95 -12.14
C LEU A 131 9.81 19.55 -11.24
N GLN A 132 10.08 20.36 -10.20
CA GLN A 132 11.12 20.11 -9.21
C GLN A 132 10.60 19.26 -8.06
N CYS A 133 9.43 19.60 -7.52
CA CYS A 133 8.90 19.02 -6.30
C CYS A 133 8.00 17.82 -6.54
N GLY A 134 7.11 17.85 -7.55
CA GLY A 134 6.18 16.74 -7.82
C GLY A 134 5.18 16.44 -6.68
N ASN A 135 5.05 17.33 -5.71
CA ASN A 135 4.23 17.17 -4.49
C ASN A 135 2.78 17.63 -4.64
N ASP A 136 2.41 18.10 -5.84
CA ASP A 136 1.12 18.68 -6.19
C ASP A 136 0.35 17.82 -7.21
N VAL A 137 0.71 16.55 -7.36
CA VAL A 137 0.00 15.60 -8.23
C VAL A 137 -1.38 15.31 -7.66
N THR A 138 -2.42 15.49 -8.49
CA THR A 138 -3.80 15.15 -8.10
C THR A 138 -4.13 13.69 -8.41
N PHE A 139 -5.20 13.17 -7.81
CA PHE A 139 -5.65 11.81 -8.08
C PHE A 139 -6.07 11.60 -9.55
N PRO A 140 -6.81 12.52 -10.21
CA PRO A 140 -7.08 12.41 -11.64
C PRO A 140 -5.82 12.41 -12.53
N GLU A 141 -4.82 13.22 -12.19
CA GLU A 141 -3.54 13.23 -12.90
C GLU A 141 -2.78 11.91 -12.76
N PHE A 142 -2.80 11.33 -11.57
CA PHE A 142 -2.25 10.00 -11.32
C PHE A 142 -2.96 8.93 -12.15
N VAL A 143 -4.29 8.90 -12.17
CA VAL A 143 -5.06 7.94 -13.01
C VAL A 143 -4.73 8.13 -14.49
N LYS A 144 -4.71 9.37 -14.98
CA LYS A 144 -4.34 9.68 -16.37
C LYS A 144 -2.92 9.19 -16.71
N TYR A 145 -1.99 9.31 -15.76
CA TYR A 145 -0.65 8.76 -15.91
C TYR A 145 -0.66 7.24 -16.03
N LEU A 146 -1.41 6.52 -15.17
CA LEU A 146 -1.55 5.06 -15.25
C LEU A 146 -2.07 4.61 -16.63
N LEU A 147 -3.09 5.30 -17.15
CA LEU A 147 -3.67 5.02 -18.46
C LEU A 147 -2.71 5.29 -19.62
N LYS A 148 -1.78 6.24 -19.46
CA LYS A 148 -0.77 6.57 -20.47
C LYS A 148 0.37 5.56 -20.50
N ILE A 149 0.75 5.00 -19.35
CA ILE A 149 1.79 3.96 -19.27
C ILE A 149 1.26 2.55 -19.59
N GLY A 150 -0.04 2.28 -19.38
CA GLY A 150 -0.69 1.01 -19.73
C GLY A 150 -0.06 -0.20 -19.02
N HIS A 151 0.11 -1.31 -19.74
CA HIS A 151 0.86 -2.50 -19.27
C HIS A 151 2.33 -2.53 -19.76
N GLN A 152 2.85 -1.44 -20.34
CA GLN A 152 4.15 -1.48 -21.04
C GLN A 152 5.31 -1.78 -20.08
N ARG A 153 5.95 -2.95 -20.25
CA ARG A 153 7.01 -3.48 -19.38
C ARG A 153 8.43 -3.07 -19.75
N THR A 154 8.65 -1.82 -20.19
CA THR A 154 10.04 -1.31 -20.25
C THR A 154 10.51 -1.10 -18.81
N TYR A 155 11.64 -1.72 -18.43
CA TYR A 155 12.25 -1.77 -17.08
C TYR A 155 12.32 -0.43 -16.33
N VAL A 156 12.13 0.70 -17.02
CA VAL A 156 12.31 2.05 -16.51
C VAL A 156 11.01 2.71 -16.00
N ASN A 157 9.81 2.21 -16.35
CA ASN A 157 8.60 3.05 -16.24
C ASN A 157 7.39 2.56 -15.44
N GLN A 158 7.34 1.33 -14.92
CA GLN A 158 6.17 0.89 -14.15
C GLN A 158 6.53 0.48 -12.72
N ASP A 159 5.86 1.13 -11.76
CA ASP A 159 6.09 0.92 -10.36
C ASP A 159 5.11 -0.13 -9.82
N LYS A 160 5.64 -1.11 -9.10
CA LYS A 160 4.88 -2.22 -8.51
C LYS A 160 3.78 -1.77 -7.53
N HIS A 161 3.82 -0.53 -7.04
CA HIS A 161 2.75 0.03 -6.21
C HIS A 161 1.41 0.21 -6.97
N TRP A 162 1.43 0.27 -8.30
CA TRP A 162 0.24 0.46 -9.15
C TRP A 162 0.26 -0.35 -10.45
N LEU A 163 1.10 -1.38 -10.52
CA LEU A 163 0.91 -2.45 -11.51
C LEU A 163 -0.26 -3.34 -11.08
N PRO A 164 -1.06 -3.91 -12.00
CA PRO A 164 -2.01 -4.97 -11.66
C PRO A 164 -1.34 -6.07 -10.82
N ALA A 165 -2.05 -6.61 -9.83
CA ALA A 165 -1.57 -7.69 -8.97
C ALA A 165 -1.20 -8.93 -9.80
N SER A 166 -1.93 -9.19 -10.88
CA SER A 166 -1.65 -10.23 -11.89
C SER A 166 -0.38 -9.98 -12.72
N ASP A 167 0.05 -8.72 -12.86
CA ASP A 167 1.30 -8.36 -13.53
C ASP A 167 2.52 -8.46 -12.61
N ILE A 168 2.33 -8.15 -11.31
CA ILE A 168 3.35 -8.32 -10.27
C ILE A 168 3.53 -9.80 -9.97
N CYS A 169 2.43 -10.48 -9.71
CA CYS A 169 2.39 -11.89 -9.42
C CYS A 169 1.52 -12.59 -10.44
N ASP A 170 2.10 -13.45 -11.25
CA ASP A 170 1.33 -14.33 -12.13
C ASP A 170 0.75 -15.48 -11.29
N PRO A 171 -0.56 -15.50 -10.96
CA PRO A 171 -1.13 -16.56 -10.14
C PRO A 171 -1.19 -17.90 -10.88
N CYS A 172 -1.16 -17.90 -12.21
CA CYS A 172 -1.18 -19.11 -13.03
C CYS A 172 0.18 -19.81 -13.05
N ALA A 173 1.28 -19.05 -13.05
CA ALA A 173 2.63 -19.58 -12.87
C ALA A 173 2.94 -19.88 -11.39
N PHE A 174 2.58 -18.97 -10.48
CA PHE A 174 2.86 -19.10 -9.05
C PHE A 174 2.05 -20.23 -8.42
N LYS A 175 0.78 -20.37 -8.84
CA LYS A 175 -0.19 -21.33 -8.30
C LYS A 175 -0.27 -21.23 -6.77
N PRO A 176 -0.67 -20.07 -6.22
CA PRO A 176 -0.74 -19.88 -4.78
C PRO A 176 -1.69 -20.91 -4.15
N ASP A 177 -1.28 -21.47 -3.02
CA ASP A 177 -2.12 -22.33 -2.19
C ASP A 177 -3.09 -21.47 -1.34
N ILE A 178 -2.71 -20.21 -1.09
CA ILE A 178 -3.52 -19.23 -0.34
C ILE A 178 -3.51 -17.89 -1.09
N ILE A 179 -4.70 -17.35 -1.38
CA ILE A 179 -4.89 -15.99 -1.85
C ILE A 179 -5.58 -15.21 -0.74
N ALA A 180 -4.81 -14.40 0.00
CA ALA A 180 -5.30 -13.57 1.09
C ALA A 180 -5.77 -12.20 0.55
N LYS A 181 -6.98 -11.78 0.93
CA LYS A 181 -7.55 -10.49 0.53
C LYS A 181 -7.31 -9.44 1.62
N HIS A 182 -6.94 -8.24 1.22
CA HIS A 182 -6.80 -7.10 2.14
C HIS A 182 -8.14 -6.79 2.83
N GLU A 183 -9.26 -7.05 2.18
CA GLU A 183 -10.59 -6.81 2.72
C GLU A 183 -10.90 -7.70 3.95
N THR A 184 -10.26 -8.88 4.04
CA THR A 184 -10.39 -9.87 5.12
C THR A 184 -9.07 -10.10 5.87
N PHE A 185 -8.23 -9.06 5.92
CA PHE A 185 -6.82 -9.16 6.31
C PHE A 185 -6.56 -9.96 7.59
N ILE A 186 -7.26 -9.67 8.69
CA ILE A 186 -7.04 -10.34 9.97
C ILE A 186 -7.39 -11.84 9.90
N THR A 187 -8.55 -12.18 9.33
CA THR A 187 -8.98 -13.57 9.16
C THR A 187 -8.02 -14.35 8.26
N ASP A 188 -7.59 -13.76 7.15
CA ASP A 188 -6.68 -14.43 6.21
C ASP A 188 -5.26 -14.56 6.79
N LEU A 189 -4.83 -13.57 7.57
CA LEU A 189 -3.59 -13.63 8.32
C LEU A 189 -3.61 -14.79 9.32
N GLU A 190 -4.68 -14.90 10.13
CA GLU A 190 -4.88 -15.99 11.08
C GLU A 190 -4.87 -17.36 10.41
N TYR A 191 -5.64 -17.52 9.34
CA TYR A 191 -5.68 -18.76 8.57
C TYR A 191 -4.28 -19.14 8.07
N THR A 192 -3.56 -18.19 7.49
CA THR A 192 -2.25 -18.42 6.88
C THR A 192 -1.20 -18.76 7.92
N VAL A 193 -1.08 -18.01 9.03
CA VAL A 193 -0.05 -18.28 10.03
C VAL A 193 -0.32 -19.58 10.79
N ASN A 194 -1.58 -19.95 11.00
CA ASN A 194 -1.95 -21.27 11.51
C ASN A 194 -1.51 -22.37 10.55
N ARG A 195 -1.72 -22.18 9.23
CA ARG A 195 -1.36 -23.19 8.23
C ARG A 195 0.13 -23.47 8.14
N ILE A 196 0.98 -22.47 8.39
CA ILE A 196 2.44 -22.58 8.36
C ILE A 196 3.06 -22.88 9.73
N GLY A 197 2.26 -23.13 10.78
CA GLY A 197 2.73 -23.52 12.11
C GLY A 197 3.12 -22.39 13.06
N PHE A 198 2.71 -21.14 12.77
CA PHE A 198 3.02 -19.94 13.56
C PHE A 198 1.77 -19.32 14.23
N GLY A 199 0.75 -20.13 14.54
CA GLY A 199 -0.52 -19.69 15.11
C GLY A 199 -0.41 -18.86 16.39
N ASN A 200 0.55 -19.19 17.27
CA ASN A 200 0.77 -18.47 18.53
C ASN A 200 1.09 -16.97 18.34
N LEU A 201 1.59 -16.58 17.15
CA LEU A 201 1.92 -15.19 16.84
C LEU A 201 0.69 -14.28 16.73
N ILE A 202 -0.48 -14.85 16.41
CA ILE A 202 -1.71 -14.08 16.29
C ILE A 202 -2.05 -13.35 17.58
N ASN A 203 -1.76 -13.96 18.73
CA ASN A 203 -2.05 -13.35 20.01
C ASN A 203 -1.24 -12.06 20.23
N SER A 204 0.03 -12.01 19.81
CA SER A 204 0.83 -10.78 19.96
C SER A 204 0.41 -9.67 19.00
N ILE A 205 -0.14 -10.01 17.83
CA ILE A 205 -0.66 -9.05 16.85
C ILE A 205 -2.01 -8.49 17.32
N LYS A 206 -2.89 -9.35 17.86
CA LYS A 206 -4.23 -8.95 18.34
C LYS A 206 -4.23 -8.07 19.58
N VAL A 207 -3.14 -8.07 20.36
CA VAL A 207 -3.02 -7.26 21.58
C VAL A 207 -2.89 -5.76 21.28
N GLU A 208 -2.36 -5.39 20.11
CA GLU A 208 -2.19 -3.98 19.74
C GLU A 208 -3.40 -3.47 18.95
N ASP A 209 -3.88 -2.24 19.22
CA ASP A 209 -4.89 -1.59 18.38
C ASP A 209 -4.30 -1.36 16.97
N PRO A 210 -4.80 -2.04 15.93
CA PRO A 210 -4.23 -1.92 14.58
C PRO A 210 -4.31 -0.49 14.04
N THR A 211 -5.34 0.27 14.42
CA THR A 211 -5.51 1.64 13.94
C THR A 211 -4.49 2.57 14.61
N LYS A 212 -4.28 2.42 15.93
CA LYS A 212 -3.25 3.18 16.65
C LYS A 212 -1.86 2.86 16.11
N PHE A 213 -1.59 1.59 15.85
CA PHE A 213 -0.33 1.17 15.25
C PHE A 213 -0.10 1.80 13.87
N GLU A 214 -1.08 1.71 12.96
CA GLU A 214 -0.95 2.26 11.61
C GLU A 214 -0.72 3.77 11.62
N ILE A 215 -1.40 4.51 12.51
CA ILE A 215 -1.16 5.95 12.67
C ILE A 215 0.28 6.23 13.09
N ARG A 216 0.75 5.60 14.17
CA ARG A 216 2.13 5.78 14.65
C ARG A 216 3.15 5.44 13.55
N ASP A 217 2.98 4.30 12.89
CA ASP A 217 3.91 3.80 11.86
C ASP A 217 3.97 4.74 10.65
N GLU A 218 2.85 5.38 10.28
CA GLU A 218 2.83 6.41 9.24
C GLU A 218 3.44 7.73 9.69
N ILE A 219 3.18 8.19 10.92
CA ILE A 219 3.80 9.40 11.49
C ILE A 219 5.32 9.22 11.53
N ASP A 220 5.79 8.17 12.19
CA ASP A 220 7.22 7.88 12.36
C ASP A 220 7.94 7.83 11.00
N TYR A 221 7.37 7.11 10.02
CA TYR A 221 7.95 7.01 8.69
C TYR A 221 8.08 8.37 7.99
N ASN A 222 7.00 9.15 7.96
CA ASN A 222 6.97 10.41 7.21
C ASN A 222 7.83 11.49 7.86
N PHE A 223 7.89 11.54 9.19
CA PHE A 223 8.81 12.42 9.91
C PHE A 223 10.27 11.97 9.76
N HIS A 224 10.55 10.67 9.70
CA HIS A 224 11.89 10.14 9.46
C HIS A 224 12.46 10.57 8.10
N ILE A 225 11.64 10.55 7.04
CA ILE A 225 12.07 10.91 5.69
C ILE A 225 11.92 12.40 5.37
N TYR A 226 11.39 13.22 6.30
CA TYR A 226 11.13 14.65 6.10
C TYR A 226 12.34 15.42 5.55
N ASP A 227 13.53 15.15 6.07
CA ASP A 227 14.76 15.84 5.66
C ASP A 227 15.07 15.68 4.17
N THR A 228 14.60 14.59 3.55
CA THR A 228 14.70 14.39 2.10
C THR A 228 13.87 15.43 1.35
N PHE A 229 12.69 15.79 1.86
CA PHE A 229 11.69 16.61 1.17
C PHE A 229 11.62 18.06 1.64
N LYS A 230 12.42 18.47 2.64
CA LYS A 230 12.36 19.80 3.27
C LYS A 230 12.53 21.00 2.33
N SER A 231 13.08 20.80 1.13
CA SER A 231 13.16 21.84 0.09
C SER A 231 11.82 22.14 -0.58
N CYS A 232 10.84 21.24 -0.44
CA CYS A 232 9.53 21.29 -1.07
C CYS A 232 8.38 21.09 -0.05
N LEU A 233 8.70 21.03 1.24
CA LEU A 233 7.77 20.71 2.32
C LEU A 233 8.20 21.34 3.64
N THR A 234 7.29 22.04 4.32
CA THR A 234 7.49 22.45 5.73
C THR A 234 7.01 21.37 6.70
N LYS A 235 7.42 21.41 7.97
CA LYS A 235 6.92 20.43 8.96
C LYS A 235 5.41 20.56 9.18
N ARG A 236 4.89 21.79 9.07
CA ARG A 236 3.47 22.08 9.16
C ARG A 236 2.71 21.46 7.99
N GLU A 237 3.18 21.69 6.76
CA GLU A 237 2.56 21.08 5.57
C GLU A 237 2.62 19.54 5.61
N LEU A 238 3.68 18.95 6.17
CA LEU A 238 3.74 17.50 6.41
C LEU A 238 2.64 17.04 7.37
N ALA A 239 2.50 17.71 8.51
CA ALA A 239 1.48 17.38 9.51
C ALA A 239 0.05 17.57 8.97
N GLU A 240 -0.19 18.63 8.20
CA GLU A 240 -1.47 18.86 7.51
C GLU A 240 -1.77 17.73 6.51
N ARG A 241 -0.79 17.30 5.71
CA ARG A 241 -0.96 16.16 4.77
C ARG A 241 -1.19 14.83 5.47
N LEU A 242 -0.52 14.58 6.60
CA LEU A 242 -0.77 13.39 7.42
C LEU A 242 -2.17 13.42 8.02
N TRP A 243 -2.62 14.57 8.50
CA TRP A 243 -3.97 14.77 8.99
C TRP A 243 -5.02 14.46 7.91
N ASP A 244 -4.83 14.99 6.70
CA ASP A 244 -5.69 14.69 5.56
C ASP A 244 -5.66 13.20 5.21
N ALA A 245 -4.48 12.57 5.19
CA ALA A 245 -4.36 11.13 4.95
C ALA A 245 -5.11 10.31 6.02
N PHE A 246 -5.11 10.76 7.28
CA PHE A 246 -5.86 10.10 8.35
C PHE A 246 -7.37 10.31 8.24
N ILE A 247 -7.83 11.45 7.75
CA ILE A 247 -9.24 11.63 7.37
C ILE A 247 -9.61 10.68 6.22
N LEU A 248 -8.80 10.64 5.16
CA LEU A 248 -9.08 9.86 3.95
C LEU A 248 -9.03 8.34 4.19
N ASN A 249 -8.25 7.89 5.18
CA ASN A 249 -8.23 6.49 5.61
C ASN A 249 -9.29 6.17 6.68
N GLY A 250 -10.04 7.17 7.17
CA GLY A 250 -11.10 7.00 8.18
C GLY A 250 -10.60 6.81 9.61
N TYR A 251 -9.39 7.28 9.91
CA TYR A 251 -8.82 7.30 11.26
C TYR A 251 -9.24 8.54 12.04
N ILE A 252 -9.48 9.66 11.33
CA ILE A 252 -10.00 10.92 11.85
C ILE A 252 -11.33 11.24 11.16
N LEU A 253 -12.29 11.82 11.89
CA LEU A 253 -13.56 12.26 11.33
C LEU A 253 -13.36 13.46 10.38
N ALA A 254 -14.05 13.46 9.24
CA ALA A 254 -13.89 14.50 8.21
C ALA A 254 -14.31 15.92 8.64
N ASN A 255 -15.00 16.08 9.77
CA ASN A 255 -15.33 17.39 10.33
C ASN A 255 -14.22 17.98 11.22
N GLN A 256 -13.18 17.21 11.52
CA GLN A 256 -12.05 17.68 12.32
C GLN A 256 -11.12 18.51 11.44
N THR A 257 -10.77 19.70 11.91
CA THR A 257 -9.83 20.59 11.25
C THR A 257 -8.45 20.49 11.88
N PHE A 258 -7.40 20.57 11.08
CA PHE A 258 -6.05 20.69 11.59
C PHE A 258 -5.92 21.94 12.49
N PRO A 259 -5.34 21.86 13.70
CA PRO A 259 -5.24 22.98 14.62
C PRO A 259 -4.46 24.16 14.03
N LYS A 260 -5.07 25.35 14.00
CA LYS A 260 -4.47 26.52 13.33
C LYS A 260 -3.29 27.09 14.12
N GLU A 261 -3.40 27.03 15.44
CA GLU A 261 -2.48 27.52 16.45
C GLU A 261 -1.19 26.70 16.59
N LEU A 262 -1.10 25.53 15.94
CA LEU A 262 0.08 24.69 16.01
C LEU A 262 1.26 25.36 15.29
N GLN A 263 2.27 25.74 16.07
CA GLN A 263 3.49 26.40 15.58
C GLN A 263 4.46 25.36 15.01
N GLU A 264 5.06 25.66 13.86
CA GLU A 264 5.87 24.70 13.11
C GLU A 264 7.07 24.16 13.88
N ASP A 265 7.73 24.99 14.68
CA ASP A 265 8.89 24.64 15.51
C ASP A 265 8.58 23.59 16.58
N LYS A 266 7.30 23.48 16.98
CA LYS A 266 6.81 22.52 17.98
C LYS A 266 6.36 21.20 17.38
N ILE A 267 6.33 21.09 16.06
CA ILE A 267 5.86 19.89 15.36
C ILE A 267 7.00 18.86 15.31
N THR A 268 6.79 17.74 15.99
CA THR A 268 7.63 16.55 15.99
C THR A 268 6.74 15.32 15.77
N ALA A 269 7.33 14.16 15.45
CA ALA A 269 6.56 12.91 15.36
C ALA A 269 5.76 12.65 16.65
N VAL A 270 6.41 12.79 17.81
CA VAL A 270 5.80 12.55 19.12
C VAL A 270 4.65 13.52 19.40
N SER A 271 4.90 14.83 19.29
CA SER A 271 3.86 15.83 19.56
C SER A 271 2.68 15.74 18.59
N PHE A 272 2.91 15.31 17.34
CA PHE A 272 1.85 15.08 16.37
C PHE A 272 1.07 13.78 16.63
N GLU A 273 1.74 12.69 17.04
CA GLU A 273 1.07 11.45 17.47
C GLU A 273 0.17 11.69 18.70
N GLU A 274 0.64 12.46 19.67
CA GLU A 274 -0.15 12.87 20.84
C GLU A 274 -1.41 13.63 20.40
N LEU A 275 -1.27 14.62 19.53
CA LEU A 275 -2.40 15.39 18.98
C LEU A 275 -3.44 14.47 18.31
N VAL A 276 -2.99 13.56 17.44
CA VAL A 276 -3.90 12.63 16.74
C VAL A 276 -4.56 11.67 17.73
N THR A 277 -3.83 11.21 18.74
CA THR A 277 -4.36 10.34 19.80
C THR A 277 -5.44 11.04 20.61
N ASP A 278 -5.21 12.29 21.03
CA ASP A 278 -6.17 13.09 21.80
C ASP A 278 -7.45 13.37 21.02
N VAL A 279 -7.33 13.61 19.72
CA VAL A 279 -8.48 13.81 18.83
C VAL A 279 -9.27 12.52 18.70
N ARG A 280 -8.58 11.38 18.50
CA ARG A 280 -9.22 10.06 18.39
C ARG A 280 -9.87 9.60 19.69
N ALA A 281 -9.33 9.99 20.85
CA ALA A 281 -9.92 9.64 22.15
C ALA A 281 -11.35 10.22 22.34
N LYS A 282 -11.73 11.24 21.56
CA LYS A 282 -13.04 11.91 21.65
C LYS A 282 -14.16 11.18 20.90
N PHE A 283 -13.84 10.17 20.10
CA PHE A 283 -14.85 9.43 19.33
C PHE A 283 -14.47 7.95 19.19
N THR A 284 -15.48 7.11 18.97
CA THR A 284 -15.29 5.73 18.58
C THR A 284 -16.12 5.49 17.34
N LEU A 285 -15.50 4.95 16.29
CA LEU A 285 -16.18 4.59 15.06
C LEU A 285 -16.45 3.08 15.05
N SER A 286 -17.71 2.72 14.84
CA SER A 286 -18.12 1.35 14.51
C SER A 286 -17.48 0.89 13.19
N HIS A 287 -17.50 -0.42 12.96
CA HIS A 287 -16.99 -1.00 11.72
C HIS A 287 -17.76 -0.47 10.50
N GLU A 288 -19.08 -0.33 10.63
CA GLU A 288 -20.01 0.14 9.62
C GLU A 288 -19.74 1.60 9.26
N GLU A 289 -19.49 2.46 10.26
CA GLU A 289 -19.13 3.86 10.04
C GLU A 289 -17.80 4.00 9.31
N LYS A 290 -16.77 3.24 9.71
CA LYS A 290 -15.47 3.23 9.00
C LYS A 290 -15.65 2.81 7.54
N LYS A 291 -16.46 1.77 7.30
CA LYS A 291 -16.78 1.30 5.94
C LYS A 291 -17.51 2.38 5.14
N ALA A 292 -18.49 3.05 5.72
CA ALA A 292 -19.26 4.11 5.08
C ALA A 292 -18.40 5.34 4.75
N ILE A 293 -17.52 5.77 5.65
CA ILE A 293 -16.57 6.86 5.43
C ILE A 293 -15.67 6.53 4.24
N ARG A 294 -15.06 5.33 4.25
CA ARG A 294 -14.17 4.89 3.17
C ARG A 294 -14.89 4.81 1.83
N LYS A 295 -16.14 4.31 1.81
CA LYS A 295 -16.99 4.29 0.61
C LYS A 295 -17.21 5.71 0.06
N ARG A 296 -17.50 6.68 0.94
CA ARG A 296 -17.71 8.09 0.56
C ARG A 296 -16.44 8.73 0.00
N VAL A 297 -15.30 8.54 0.67
CA VAL A 297 -14.00 9.08 0.23
C VAL A 297 -13.65 8.56 -1.17
N LEU A 298 -13.76 7.24 -1.38
CA LEU A 298 -13.52 6.63 -2.67
C LEU A 298 -14.49 7.16 -3.73
N SER A 299 -15.77 7.29 -3.39
CA SER A 299 -16.78 7.85 -4.30
C SER A 299 -16.46 9.27 -4.73
N THR A 300 -16.07 10.15 -3.80
CA THR A 300 -15.65 11.51 -4.13
C THR A 300 -14.43 11.49 -5.05
N ALA A 301 -13.40 10.71 -4.73
CA ALA A 301 -12.18 10.64 -5.53
C ALA A 301 -12.41 10.13 -6.96
N PHE A 302 -13.17 9.04 -7.11
CA PHE A 302 -13.42 8.44 -8.42
C PHE A 302 -14.45 9.21 -9.26
N LYS A 303 -15.29 10.05 -8.64
CA LYS A 303 -16.20 10.96 -9.37
C LYS A 303 -15.47 12.04 -10.18
N GLU A 304 -14.24 12.38 -9.79
CA GLU A 304 -13.42 13.34 -10.54
C GLU A 304 -12.81 12.74 -11.82
N ILE A 305 -12.89 11.42 -12.01
CA ILE A 305 -12.32 10.73 -13.16
C ILE A 305 -13.33 10.71 -14.31
N PRO A 306 -12.96 11.16 -15.52
CA PRO A 306 -13.84 11.07 -16.68
C PRO A 306 -14.31 9.63 -16.94
N HIS A 307 -15.58 9.44 -17.32
CA HIS A 307 -16.16 8.11 -17.56
C HIS A 307 -15.36 7.29 -18.59
N SER A 308 -14.84 7.92 -19.64
CA SER A 308 -13.96 7.25 -20.63
C SER A 308 -12.67 6.70 -20.00
N ASP A 309 -12.09 7.45 -19.07
CA ASP A 309 -10.87 7.04 -18.36
C ASP A 309 -11.17 5.97 -17.32
N MET A 310 -12.36 5.99 -16.70
CA MET A 310 -12.81 4.91 -15.81
C MET A 310 -12.94 3.58 -16.54
N ASN A 311 -13.53 3.55 -17.74
CA ASN A 311 -13.62 2.32 -18.53
C ASN A 311 -12.24 1.78 -18.92
N ARG A 312 -11.33 2.67 -19.35
CA ARG A 312 -9.94 2.28 -19.64
C ARG A 312 -9.20 1.78 -18.40
N LEU A 313 -9.50 2.34 -17.22
CA LEU A 313 -8.91 1.90 -15.96
C LEU A 313 -9.42 0.51 -15.57
N ARG A 314 -10.71 0.22 -15.81
CA ARG A 314 -11.28 -1.13 -15.66
C ARG A 314 -10.56 -2.13 -16.56
N ASP A 315 -10.37 -1.77 -17.83
CA ASP A 315 -9.67 -2.62 -18.80
C ASP A 315 -8.22 -2.88 -18.37
N LEU A 316 -7.50 -1.85 -17.91
CA LEU A 316 -6.12 -1.96 -17.41
C LEU A 316 -5.97 -2.94 -16.23
N TYR A 317 -7.01 -3.09 -15.41
CA TYR A 317 -7.00 -4.00 -14.25
C TYR A 317 -7.91 -5.22 -14.46
N LYS A 318 -8.36 -5.48 -15.69
CA LYS A 318 -9.34 -6.53 -16.00
C LYS A 318 -8.95 -7.90 -15.44
N ASN A 319 -7.68 -8.27 -15.58
CA ASN A 319 -7.19 -9.56 -15.09
C ASN A 319 -7.30 -9.68 -13.57
N ASP A 320 -7.10 -8.59 -12.82
CA ASP A 320 -7.25 -8.63 -11.36
C ASP A 320 -8.71 -8.83 -10.95
N PHE A 321 -9.65 -8.20 -11.67
CA PHE A 321 -11.09 -8.39 -11.44
C PHE A 321 -11.49 -9.85 -11.68
N ASP A 322 -11.10 -10.39 -12.84
CA ASP A 322 -11.46 -11.75 -13.24
C ASP A 322 -10.78 -12.82 -12.37
N LEU A 323 -9.47 -12.69 -12.11
CA LEU A 323 -8.68 -13.74 -11.42
C LEU A 323 -8.93 -13.78 -9.91
N PHE A 324 -9.27 -12.65 -9.29
CA PHE A 324 -9.40 -12.55 -7.84
C PHE A 324 -10.84 -12.32 -7.37
N ASP A 325 -11.81 -12.44 -8.29
CA ASP A 325 -13.24 -12.30 -8.00
C ASP A 325 -13.54 -10.96 -7.31
N TYR A 326 -13.18 -9.87 -8.01
CA TYR A 326 -13.52 -8.51 -7.61
C TYR A 326 -14.53 -7.92 -8.59
N ASP A 327 -15.50 -7.19 -8.06
CA ASP A 327 -16.48 -6.45 -8.86
C ASP A 327 -15.81 -5.28 -9.61
N PRO A 328 -15.89 -5.21 -10.95
CA PRO A 328 -15.38 -4.07 -11.73
C PRO A 328 -16.28 -2.82 -11.66
N PHE A 329 -17.50 -2.93 -11.11
CA PHE A 329 -18.48 -1.86 -10.95
C PHE A 329 -18.94 -1.70 -9.48
N PRO A 330 -18.01 -1.56 -8.51
CA PRO A 330 -18.39 -1.47 -7.12
C PRO A 330 -19.15 -0.16 -6.85
N GLU A 331 -20.04 -0.16 -5.85
CA GLU A 331 -20.94 0.96 -5.55
C GLU A 331 -20.27 2.33 -5.31
N PHE A 332 -18.97 2.37 -5.03
CA PHE A 332 -18.22 3.62 -4.81
C PHE A 332 -17.55 4.17 -6.08
N VAL A 333 -17.68 3.51 -7.23
CA VAL A 333 -17.14 3.99 -8.49
C VAL A 333 -18.29 4.38 -9.42
N PRO A 334 -18.25 5.55 -10.09
CA PRO A 334 -19.26 5.91 -11.06
C PRO A 334 -19.35 4.84 -12.15
N THR A 335 -20.57 4.41 -12.50
CA THR A 335 -20.80 3.47 -13.60
C THR A 335 -20.32 4.05 -14.91
#